data_AF-A0A382TA37-F1
#
_entry.id   AF-A0A382TA37-F1
#
_cell.length_a   1.000
_cell.length_b   1.000
_cell.length_c   1.000
_cell.angle_alpha   90.00
_cell.angle_beta   90.00
_cell.angle_gamma   90.00
#
_symmetry.space_group_name_H-M   'P 1'
#
loop_
_entity.id
_entity.type
_entity.pdbx_description
1 polymer ?
#
loop_
_entity_poly.entity_id
_entity_poly.type
_entity_poly.pdbx_seq_one_letter_code
_entity_poly.pdbx_strand_id
1 'polypeptide(L)' 'MSYELKPRTEAGVKFVEAIERVITNLRNRALISDQNSSIDVDNFSDMRTSGVSTAFLPQSCGG' A
#
# COMPACT_ATOMS: atom_id res chain seq x y z
N MET A 1 16.58 11.47 3.84
CA MET A 1 15.81 12.25 2.85
C MET A 1 14.38 11.74 2.84
N SER A 2 13.40 12.58 3.14
CA SER A 2 11.98 12.24 3.00
C SER A 2 11.55 12.68 1.60
N TYR A 3 11.05 11.75 0.78
CA TYR A 3 10.38 12.08 -0.46
C TYR A 3 8.90 12.23 -0.16
N GLU A 4 8.38 13.45 -0.31
CA GLU A 4 6.96 13.74 -0.13
C GLU A 4 6.20 13.48 -1.43
N LEU A 5 5.16 12.63 -1.36
CA LEU A 5 4.26 12.42 -2.48
C LEU A 5 3.32 13.63 -2.62
N LYS A 6 3.25 14.21 -3.82
CA LYS A 6 2.39 15.36 -4.12
C LYS A 6 1.30 14.96 -5.12
N PRO A 7 0.20 14.32 -4.66
CA PRO A 7 -0.89 13.92 -5.54
C PRO A 7 -1.53 15.15 -6.20
N ARG A 8 -1.82 15.03 -7.50
CA ARG A 8 -2.45 16.12 -8.30
C ARG A 8 -3.93 15.90 -8.57
N THR A 9 -4.47 14.75 -8.16
CA THR A 9 -5.86 14.34 -8.39
C THR A 9 -6.45 13.84 -7.08
N GLU A 10 -7.77 13.92 -6.94
CA GLU A 10 -8.48 13.38 -5.78
C GLU A 10 -8.25 11.88 -5.62
N ALA A 11 -8.21 11.13 -6.73
CA ALA A 11 -7.86 9.71 -6.72
C ALA A 11 -6.43 9.47 -6.18
N GLY A 12 -5.48 10.32 -6.55
CA GLY A 12 -4.12 10.28 -6.02
C GLY A 12 -4.06 10.57 -4.51
N VAL A 13 -4.88 11.50 -4.02
CA VAL A 13 -4.97 11.78 -2.57
C VAL A 13 -5.46 10.53 -1.82
N LYS A 14 -6.56 9.93 -2.29
CA LYS A 14 -7.11 8.69 -1.71
C LYS A 14 -6.10 7.54 -1.72
N PHE A 15 -5.32 7.41 -2.79
CA PHE A 15 -4.26 6.41 -2.88
C PHE A 15 -3.15 6.63 -1.84
N VAL A 16 -2.68 7.88 -1.68
CA VAL A 16 -1.66 8.20 -0.67
C VAL A 16 -2.18 7.89 0.73
N GLU A 17 -3.41 8.30 1.06
CA GLU A 17 -4.05 7.98 2.34
C GLU A 17 -4.17 6.46 2.58
N ALA A 18 -4.52 5.68 1.54
CA ALA A 18 -4.58 4.23 1.61
C ALA A 18 -3.21 3.58 1.90
N ILE A 19 -2.15 4.10 1.28
CA ILE A 19 -0.77 3.63 1.52
C ILE A 19 -0.32 3.96 2.95
N GLU A 20 -0.60 5.18 3.43
CA GLU A 20 -0.18 5.61 4.77
C GLU A 20 -0.72 4.70 5.88
N ARG A 21 -1.90 4.08 5.67
CA ARG A 21 -2.50 3.13 6.62
C ARG A 21 -1.74 1.81 6.73
N VAL A 22 -1.00 1.41 5.70
CA VAL A 22 -0.34 0.09 5.65
C VAL A 22 1.18 0.18 5.71
N ILE A 23 1.78 1.26 5.21
CA ILE A 23 3.22 1.36 4.94
C ILE A 23 4.12 1.02 6.13
N THR A 24 3.73 1.42 7.35
CA THR A 24 4.48 1.11 8.58
C THR A 24 4.53 -0.39 8.85
N ASN A 25 3.39 -1.08 8.69
CA ASN A 25 3.31 -2.53 8.88
C ASN A 25 4.10 -3.27 7.80
N LEU A 26 3.93 -2.88 6.52
CA LEU A 26 4.66 -3.52 5.41
C LEU A 26 6.17 -3.38 5.58
N ARG A 27 6.66 -2.21 6.03
CA ARG A 27 8.08 -1.97 6.30
C ARG A 27 8.64 -2.87 7.41
N ASN A 28 7.91 -2.99 8.52
CA ASN A 28 8.33 -3.85 9.63
C ASN A 28 8.39 -5.32 9.20
N ARG A 29 7.38 -5.78 8.46
CA ARG A 29 7.34 -7.18 7.98
C ARG A 29 8.35 -7.47 6.89
N ALA A 30 8.69 -6.49 6.05
CA ALA A 30 9.75 -6.64 5.05
C ALA A 30 11.10 -6.99 5.70
N LEU A 31 11.46 -6.31 6.79
CA LEU A 31 12.68 -6.61 7.53
C LEU A 31 12.68 -8.04 8.12
N ILE A 32 11.57 -8.45 8.73
CA ILE A 32 11.42 -9.79 9.33
C ILE A 32 11.47 -10.88 8.24
N SER A 33 10.80 -10.64 7.12
CA SER A 33 10.71 -11.59 6.01
C SER A 33 12.07 -11.81 5.35
N ASP A 34 12.84 -10.74 5.18
CA ASP A 34 14.22 -10.78 4.68
C ASP A 34 15.12 -11.63 5.59
N GLN A 35 15.10 -11.37 6.91
CA GLN A 35 15.87 -12.14 7.90
C GLN A 35 15.53 -13.64 7.90
N ASN A 36 14.27 -13.98 7.64
CA ASN A 36 13.78 -15.35 7.68
C ASN A 36 13.75 -16.04 6.30
N SER A 37 14.20 -15.37 5.23
CA SER A 37 14.10 -15.88 3.84
C SER A 37 12.68 -16.38 3.49
N SER A 38 11.67 -15.60 3.86
CA SER A 38 10.25 -15.97 3.75
C SER A 38 9.42 -14.91 3.04
N ILE A 39 8.24 -15.29 2.57
CA ILE A 39 7.24 -14.35 2.04
C ILE A 39 6.23 -14.06 3.15
N ASP A 40 5.99 -12.77 3.43
CA ASP A 40 4.90 -12.36 4.30
C ASP A 40 3.54 -12.56 3.61
N VAL A 41 2.75 -13.51 4.11
CA VAL A 41 1.46 -13.88 3.52
C VAL A 41 0.38 -12.82 3.75
N ASP A 42 0.52 -12.01 4.80
CA ASP A 42 -0.45 -10.99 5.19
C ASP A 42 -0.27 -9.69 4.39
N ASN A 43 0.90 -9.48 3.80
CA ASN A 43 1.28 -8.29 3.03
C ASN A 43 0.26 -7.96 1.94
N PHE A 44 -0.14 -8.96 1.15
CA PHE A 44 -1.13 -8.77 0.09
C PHE A 44 -2.54 -8.53 0.65
N SER A 45 -2.92 -9.23 1.72
CA SER A 45 -4.22 -9.04 2.36
C SER A 45 -4.40 -7.61 2.87
N ASP A 46 -3.35 -7.05 3.47
CA ASP A 46 -3.35 -5.68 3.98
C ASP A 46 -3.43 -4.66 2.83
N MET A 47 -2.67 -4.83 1.76
CA MET A 47 -2.76 -3.98 0.56
C MET A 47 -4.14 -4.05 -0.10
N ARG A 48 -4.79 -5.21 -0.07
CA ARG A 48 -6.14 -5.39 -0.60
C ARG A 48 -7.19 -4.72 0.27
N THR A 49 -7.10 -4.89 1.58
CA THR A 49 -8.04 -4.31 2.55
C THR A 49 -7.95 -2.79 2.59
N SER A 50 -6.76 -2.23 2.35
CA SER A 50 -6.56 -0.79 2.25
C SER A 50 -7.02 -0.18 0.91
N GLY A 51 -7.33 -1.00 -0.10
CA GLY A 51 -7.69 -0.56 -1.45
C GLY A 51 -6.49 -0.23 -2.35
N VAL A 52 -5.25 -0.41 -1.86
CA VAL A 52 -4.03 -0.14 -2.64
C VAL A 52 -3.93 -1.08 -3.85
N SER A 53 -4.36 -2.34 -3.72
CA SER A 53 -4.26 -3.31 -4.81
C SER A 53 -5.16 -3.00 -6.01
N THR A 54 -6.18 -2.16 -5.84
CA THR A 54 -7.17 -1.82 -6.88
C THR A 54 -7.10 -0.36 -7.33
N ALA A 55 -6.17 0.44 -6.79
CA ALA A 55 -6.11 1.89 -6.97
C ALA A 55 -5.93 2.37 -8.43
N PHE A 56 -5.52 1.48 -9.33
CA PHE A 56 -5.35 1.78 -10.76
C PHE A 56 -6.47 1.19 -11.63
N LEU A 57 -7.49 0.61 -11.03
CA LEU A 57 -8.69 0.17 -11.74
C LEU A 57 -9.63 1.37 -11.96
N PRO A 58 -10.44 1.34 -13.03
CA PRO A 58 -11.53 2.29 -13.18
C PRO A 58 -12.50 2.19 -12.00
N GLN A 59 -13.06 3.32 -11.58
CA GLN A 59 -14.08 3.37 -10.52
C GLN A 59 -15.29 2.48 -10.85
N SER A 60 -15.65 2.37 -12.13
CA SER A 60 -16.73 1.48 -12.61
C SER A 60 -16.47 0.00 -12.34
N CYS A 61 -15.23 -0.38 -12.06
CA CYS A 61 -14.81 -1.74 -11.73
C CYS A 61 -14.47 -1.92 -10.24
N GLY A 62 -14.77 -0.93 -9.39
CA GLY A 62 -14.48 -0.96 -7.96
C GLY A 62 -13.07 -0.46 -7.57
N GLY A 63 -12.45 0.34 -8.43
CA GLY A 63 -11.24 1.13 -8.10
C GLY A 63 -11.52 2.34 -7.22
#